data_AF-A0A950KTR8-F1
#
_entry.id   AF-A0A950KTR8-F1
#
_cell.length_a   1.000
_cell.length_b   1.000
_cell.length_c   1.000
_cell.angle_alpha   90.00
_cell.angle_beta   90.00
_cell.angle_gamma   90.00
#
_symmetry.space_group_name_H-M   'P 1'
#
loop_
_entity.id
_entity.type
_entity.pdbx_description
1 polymer ?
#
loop_
_entity_poly.entity_id
_entity_poly.type
_entity_poly.pdbx_seq_one_letter_code
_entity_poly.pdbx_strand_id
1 'polypeptide(L)'
;DWGQDLQRLGEYVSDQHIRRISVDYFGLANPKYYLHDAYVPWDSTNKEAAHGWFAVSATNRQLAFGLGGHALPRELPPVPPGFKLGSYDWLKPNRPFARAGASIFIYRLP
;
A
#
# COMPACT_ATOMS: atom_id res chain seq x y z
N ASP A 1 -6.01 4.48 -8.64
CA ASP A 1 -6.50 3.30 -9.39
C ASP A 1 -8.02 3.21 -9.19
N TRP A 2 -8.75 2.70 -10.18
CA TRP A 2 -10.20 2.49 -10.11
C TRP A 2 -10.58 1.00 -9.95
N GLY A 3 -9.59 0.14 -9.72
CA GLY A 3 -9.77 -1.28 -9.42
C GLY A 3 -9.06 -2.22 -10.40
N GLN A 4 -8.51 -1.71 -11.50
CA GLN A 4 -7.82 -2.54 -12.49
C GLN A 4 -6.53 -3.16 -11.93
N ASP A 5 -5.77 -2.38 -11.16
CA ASP A 5 -4.54 -2.91 -10.54
C ASP A 5 -4.85 -3.70 -9.27
N LEU A 6 -5.97 -3.42 -8.58
CA LEU A 6 -6.49 -4.31 -7.53
C LEU A 6 -6.91 -5.68 -8.06
N GLN A 7 -7.52 -5.75 -9.24
CA GLN A 7 -7.84 -7.03 -9.86
C GLN A 7 -6.57 -7.84 -10.11
N ARG A 8 -5.55 -7.21 -10.70
CA ARG A 8 -4.23 -7.84 -10.93
C ARG A 8 -3.55 -8.25 -9.61
N LEU A 9 -3.74 -7.49 -8.54
CA LEU A 9 -3.26 -7.86 -7.21
C LEU A 9 -4.00 -9.11 -6.69
N GLY A 10 -5.31 -9.20 -6.90
CA GLY A 10 -6.12 -10.37 -6.56
C GLY A 10 -5.65 -11.63 -7.29
N GLU A 11 -5.42 -11.53 -8.60
CA GLU A 11 -4.84 -12.60 -9.43
C GLU A 11 -3.48 -13.05 -8.87
N TYR A 12 -2.57 -12.10 -8.61
CA TYR A 12 -1.26 -12.40 -8.03
C TYR A 12 -1.36 -13.10 -6.66
N VAL A 13 -2.26 -12.64 -5.79
CA VAL A 13 -2.48 -13.22 -4.44
C VAL A 13 -2.98 -14.66 -4.55
N SER A 14 -3.89 -14.92 -5.49
CA SER A 14 -4.40 -16.26 -5.78
C SER A 14 -3.29 -17.18 -6.30
N ASP A 15 -2.57 -16.75 -7.34
CA ASP A 15 -1.53 -17.56 -8.00
C ASP A 15 -0.38 -17.91 -7.05
N GLN A 16 0.01 -16.97 -6.19
CA GLN A 16 1.07 -17.17 -5.20
C GLN A 16 0.57 -17.81 -3.89
N HIS A 17 -0.70 -18.19 -3.80
CA HIS A 17 -1.31 -18.81 -2.63
C HIS A 17 -1.11 -17.97 -1.34
N ILE A 18 -1.17 -16.64 -1.48
CA ILE A 18 -0.95 -15.71 -0.38
C ILE A 18 -2.18 -15.69 0.52
N ARG A 19 -2.02 -16.17 1.76
CA ARG A 19 -3.13 -16.27 2.72
C ARG A 19 -3.54 -14.95 3.35
N ARG A 20 -2.59 -14.01 3.50
CA ARG A 20 -2.81 -12.69 4.12
C ARG A 20 -1.86 -11.68 3.51
N ILE A 21 -2.38 -10.51 3.15
CA ILE A 21 -1.63 -9.39 2.62
C ILE A 21 -2.19 -8.07 3.18
N SER A 22 -1.31 -7.28 3.79
CA SER A 22 -1.63 -5.93 4.24
C SER A 22 -1.64 -4.99 3.05
N VAL A 23 -2.69 -4.20 2.86
CA VAL A 23 -2.80 -3.32 1.68
C VAL A 23 -3.10 -1.88 2.06
N ASP A 24 -2.19 -0.98 1.69
CA ASP A 24 -2.39 0.47 1.68
C ASP A 24 -2.74 0.94 0.26
N TYR A 25 -4.04 1.16 0.03
CA TYR A 25 -4.59 1.41 -1.31
C TYR A 25 -4.99 2.87 -1.52
N PHE A 26 -4.58 3.43 -2.66
CA PHE A 26 -5.01 4.74 -3.14
C PHE A 26 -5.99 4.60 -4.31
N GLY A 27 -7.27 4.67 -4.00
CA GLY A 27 -8.36 4.60 -4.96
C GLY A 27 -9.72 4.52 -4.29
N LEU A 28 -10.77 4.46 -5.11
CA LEU A 28 -12.16 4.38 -4.63
C LEU A 28 -12.73 2.95 -4.66
N ALA A 29 -12.03 2.02 -5.32
CA ALA A 29 -12.40 0.62 -5.34
C ALA A 29 -12.13 -0.06 -3.99
N ASN A 30 -12.95 -1.06 -3.63
CA ASN A 30 -12.82 -1.78 -2.36
C ASN A 30 -11.82 -2.95 -2.48
N PRO A 31 -10.66 -2.94 -1.78
CA PRO A 31 -9.70 -4.05 -1.85
C PRO A 31 -10.27 -5.39 -1.37
N LYS A 32 -11.19 -5.39 -0.39
CA LYS A 32 -11.85 -6.61 0.13
C LYS A 32 -12.58 -7.37 -0.97
N TYR A 33 -13.12 -6.68 -1.96
CA TYR A 33 -13.83 -7.29 -3.09
C TYR A 33 -12.92 -8.15 -3.95
N TYR A 34 -11.67 -7.71 -4.19
CA TYR A 34 -10.72 -8.40 -5.08
C TYR A 34 -9.84 -9.42 -4.35
N LEU A 35 -9.58 -9.19 -3.06
CA LEU A 35 -8.62 -9.96 -2.27
C LEU A 35 -9.29 -10.92 -1.28
N HIS A 36 -10.61 -10.86 -1.16
CA HIS A 36 -11.42 -11.73 -0.30
C HIS A 36 -10.86 -11.85 1.13
N ASP A 37 -10.55 -13.06 1.58
CA ASP A 37 -10.06 -13.36 2.93
C ASP A 37 -8.58 -13.05 3.12
N ALA A 38 -7.82 -12.92 2.02
CA ALA A 38 -6.42 -12.53 2.10
C ALA A 38 -6.24 -11.05 2.48
N TYR A 39 -7.25 -10.21 2.29
CA TYR A 39 -7.15 -8.79 2.59
C TYR A 39 -6.99 -8.51 4.09
N VAL A 40 -5.88 -7.86 4.43
CA VAL A 40 -5.68 -7.22 5.73
C VAL A 40 -5.71 -5.70 5.52
N PRO A 41 -6.69 -4.97 6.09
CA PRO A 41 -6.70 -3.52 6.01
C PRO A 41 -5.48 -2.97 6.73
N TRP A 42 -4.74 -2.10 6.07
CA TRP A 42 -3.58 -1.42 6.64
C TRP A 42 -3.52 -0.01 6.07
N ASP A 43 -3.13 0.95 6.90
CA ASP A 43 -2.85 2.30 6.45
C ASP A 43 -1.67 2.85 7.24
N SER A 44 -1.08 3.94 6.74
CA SER A 44 0.13 4.50 7.32
C SER A 44 -0.01 5.07 8.74
N THR A 45 -1.23 5.20 9.30
CA THR A 45 -1.38 5.57 10.72
C THR A 45 -1.19 4.40 11.67
N ASN A 46 -1.03 3.18 11.15
CA ASN A 46 -0.69 2.04 11.95
C ASN A 46 0.67 2.26 12.63
N LYS A 47 0.73 2.04 13.95
CA LYS A 47 1.95 2.19 14.75
C LYS A 47 2.96 1.07 14.48
N GLU A 48 2.48 -0.06 13.96
CA GLU A 48 3.29 -1.22 13.62
C GLU A 48 3.52 -1.27 12.11
N ALA A 49 4.78 -1.53 11.73
CA ALA A 49 5.15 -1.80 10.35
C ALA A 49 4.37 -3.03 9.86
N ALA A 50 4.05 -3.07 8.56
CA ALA A 50 3.52 -4.29 7.98
C ALA A 50 4.59 -5.39 8.02
N HIS A 51 4.16 -6.63 8.20
CA HIS A 51 5.03 -7.81 8.20
C HIS A 51 4.54 -8.81 7.14
N GLY A 52 5.45 -9.61 6.60
CA GLY A 52 5.13 -10.56 5.53
C GLY A 52 4.73 -9.87 4.23
N TRP A 53 3.57 -10.23 3.66
CA TRP A 53 3.12 -9.65 2.41
C TRP A 53 2.49 -8.27 2.62
N PHE A 54 3.00 -7.30 1.88
CA PHE A 54 2.51 -5.93 1.91
C PHE A 54 2.35 -5.36 0.50
N ALA A 55 1.20 -4.75 0.21
CA ALA A 55 0.97 -4.04 -1.03
C ALA A 55 0.68 -2.57 -0.75
N VAL A 56 1.30 -1.68 -1.53
CA VAL A 56 1.11 -0.23 -1.40
C VAL A 56 0.96 0.42 -2.75
N SER A 57 0.02 1.36 -2.84
CA SER A 57 -0.15 2.15 -4.05
C SER A 57 1.04 3.07 -4.29
N ALA A 58 1.44 3.20 -5.56
CA ALA A 58 2.56 4.02 -6.01
C ALA A 58 2.44 5.46 -5.48
N THR A 59 1.23 6.02 -5.47
CA THR A 59 0.93 7.35 -4.92
C THR A 59 1.31 7.46 -3.45
N ASN A 60 0.80 6.57 -2.59
CA ASN A 60 1.06 6.62 -1.14
C ASN A 60 2.55 6.41 -0.86
N ARG A 61 3.19 5.47 -1.56
CA ARG A 61 4.63 5.21 -1.46
C ARG A 61 5.47 6.42 -1.89
N GLN A 62 5.17 7.04 -3.03
CA GLN A 62 5.94 8.18 -3.54
C GLN A 62 5.82 9.38 -2.64
N LEU A 63 4.61 9.68 -2.16
CA LEU A 63 4.40 10.77 -1.20
C LEU A 63 5.20 10.52 0.08
N ALA A 64 5.08 9.35 0.68
CA ALA A 64 5.81 9.03 1.90
C ALA A 64 7.35 9.09 1.73
N PHE A 65 7.87 8.66 0.57
CA PHE A 65 9.31 8.68 0.30
C PHE A 65 9.82 10.07 -0.06
N GLY A 66 9.07 10.84 -0.86
CA GLY A 66 9.43 12.19 -1.29
C GLY A 66 9.37 13.22 -0.17
N LEU A 67 8.53 12.99 0.84
CA LEU A 67 8.40 13.85 2.02
C LEU A 67 9.38 13.48 3.14
N GLY A 68 10.27 12.51 2.92
CA GLY A 68 11.36 12.19 3.83
C GLY A 68 10.96 11.55 5.15
N GLY A 69 9.73 11.05 5.30
CA GLY A 69 9.23 10.54 6.60
C GLY A 69 8.95 11.64 7.62
N HIS A 70 9.19 12.90 7.27
CA HIS A 70 8.82 14.04 8.09
C HIS A 70 7.33 14.34 7.86
N ALA A 71 6.60 14.55 8.95
CA ALA A 71 5.26 15.12 8.90
C ALA A 71 5.27 16.30 7.94
N LEU A 72 4.26 16.38 7.05
CA LEU A 72 4.11 17.46 6.10
C LEU A 72 4.42 18.81 6.79
N PRO A 73 5.21 19.71 6.18
CA PRO A 73 5.17 21.10 6.56
C PRO A 73 3.71 21.52 6.66
N ARG A 74 3.35 22.26 7.72
CA ARG A 74 1.98 22.68 8.06
C ARG A 74 1.24 23.44 6.93
N GLU A 75 1.94 23.73 5.83
CA GLU A 75 1.54 24.57 4.70
C GLU A 75 1.36 23.81 3.37
N LEU A 76 1.44 22.47 3.33
CA LEU A 76 1.02 21.74 2.13
C LEU A 76 -0.49 21.92 1.88
N PRO A 77 -0.94 21.92 0.61
CA PRO A 77 -2.36 21.95 0.26
C PRO A 77 -3.10 20.83 1.00
N PRO A 78 -4.41 21.02 1.28
CA PRO A 78 -5.18 20.08 2.07
C PRO A 78 -4.97 18.67 1.58
N VAL A 79 -4.47 17.84 2.50
CA VAL A 79 -4.34 16.40 2.33
C VAL A 79 -5.68 15.89 1.77
N PRO A 80 -5.70 15.19 0.61
CA PRO A 80 -6.93 14.70 0.03
C PRO A 80 -7.74 13.91 1.07
N PRO A 81 -9.08 14.06 1.13
CA PRO A 81 -9.91 13.31 2.06
C PRO A 81 -9.61 11.80 1.98
N GLY A 82 -9.31 11.18 3.12
CA GLY A 82 -8.94 9.75 3.20
C GLY A 82 -7.43 9.48 3.21
N PHE A 83 -6.59 10.50 3.01
CA PHE A 83 -5.14 10.32 3.11
C PHE A 83 -4.68 10.44 4.57
N LYS A 84 -4.08 9.34 5.04
CA LYS A 84 -3.45 9.20 6.34
C LYS A 84 -1.95 9.32 6.11
N LEU A 85 -1.22 10.06 6.95
CA LEU A 85 0.21 10.25 6.81
C LEU A 85 0.94 9.66 8.02
N GLY A 86 1.68 8.59 7.79
CA GLY A 86 2.71 8.10 8.71
C GLY A 86 4.00 7.79 7.97
N SER A 87 5.04 7.44 8.73
CA SER A 87 6.36 7.18 8.15
C SER A 87 6.44 5.79 7.52
N TYR A 88 6.95 5.75 6.29
CA TYR A 88 7.32 4.54 5.57
C TYR A 88 8.84 4.30 5.59
N ASP A 89 9.56 4.85 6.58
CA ASP A 89 11.02 4.70 6.67
C ASP A 89 11.45 3.23 6.72
N TRP A 90 10.65 2.38 7.39
CA TRP A 90 10.85 0.93 7.43
C TRP A 90 10.71 0.25 6.06
N LEU A 91 10.00 0.86 5.11
CA LEU A 91 9.81 0.33 3.76
C LEU A 91 10.95 0.74 2.81
N LYS A 92 11.61 1.89 3.05
CA LYS A 92 12.70 2.41 2.20
C LYS A 92 13.83 1.42 1.90
N PRO A 93 14.37 0.64 2.86
CA PRO A 93 15.44 -0.33 2.58
C PRO A 93 14.95 -1.54 1.80
N ASN A 94 13.64 -1.79 1.72
CA ASN A 94 13.06 -2.94 1.07
C ASN A 94 12.82 -2.66 -0.42
N ARG A 95 13.18 -3.61 -1.28
CA ARG A 95 12.84 -3.57 -2.71
C ARG A 95 11.48 -4.24 -2.94
N PRO A 96 10.63 -3.70 -3.84
CA PRO A 96 9.43 -4.41 -4.26
C PRO A 96 9.79 -5.80 -4.77
N PHE A 97 9.09 -6.82 -4.28
CA PHE A 97 9.19 -8.19 -4.75
C PHE A 97 8.49 -8.37 -6.11
N ALA A 98 7.34 -7.72 -6.27
CA ALA A 98 6.56 -7.73 -7.49
C ALA A 98 5.76 -6.42 -7.66
N ARG A 99 5.02 -6.32 -8.76
CA ARG A 99 4.12 -5.19 -9.02
C ARG A 99 2.84 -5.68 -9.67
N ALA A 100 1.70 -5.22 -9.18
CA ALA A 100 0.41 -5.40 -9.85
C ALA A 100 0.13 -4.16 -10.70
N GLY A 101 0.13 -4.36 -12.02
CA GLY A 101 -0.05 -3.28 -12.99
C GLY A 101 1.01 -2.18 -12.89
N ALA A 102 0.58 -0.93 -12.97
CA ALA A 102 1.47 0.24 -12.91
C ALA A 102 1.46 0.92 -11.53
N SER A 103 0.42 0.69 -10.73
CA SER A 103 0.11 1.51 -9.56
C SER A 103 0.19 0.79 -8.21
N ILE A 104 0.46 -0.52 -8.13
CA ILE A 104 0.58 -1.23 -6.84
C ILE A 104 1.89 -1.99 -6.75
N PHE A 105 2.73 -1.64 -5.77
CA PHE A 105 3.96 -2.37 -5.45
C PHE A 105 3.69 -3.42 -4.38
N ILE A 106 4.28 -4.61 -4.57
CA ILE A 106 4.13 -5.76 -3.66
C ILE A 106 5.49 -6.04 -3.03
N TYR A 107 5.49 -6.21 -1.71
CA TYR A 107 6.66 -6.45 -0.88
C TYR A 107 6.52 -7.76 -0.12
N ARG A 108 7.67 -8.39 0.12
CA ARG A 108 7.83 -9.50 1.04
C ARG A 108 8.80 -9.06 2.13
N LEU A 109 8.23 -8.67 3.27
CA LEU A 109 8.92 -8.10 4.41
C LEU A 109 9.31 -9.20 5.42
N PRO A 110 10.37 -9.00 6.21
CA PRO A 110 10.76 -9.92 7.28
C PRO A 110 9.71 -10.04 8.38
#